data_AF-A0A024GQH8-F1
#
_entry.id   AF-A0A024GQH8-F1
#
_cell.length_a   1.000
_cell.length_b   1.000
_cell.length_c   1.000
_cell.angle_alpha   90.00
_cell.angle_beta   90.00
_cell.angle_gamma   90.00
#
_symmetry.space_group_name_H-M   'P 1'
#
loop_
_entity.id
_entity.type
_entity.pdbx_description
1 polymer ?
#
loop_
_entity_poly.entity_id
_entity_poly.type
_entity_poly.pdbx_seq_one_letter_code
_entity_poly.pdbx_strand_id
1 'polypeptide(L)'
;MVPAAQFGSKAQVLKDLRNLLRVTRKRSSHKSLKTCQWSQYILSQYRGSQEEADSQKVNAYRQQAFDLLTMLNGIEEQKHLWFLDTGAENQLTSQEIVNRSAHRVGLIVPDALNNTDHESISEAKEKARIYASKKNQTSNH
;
A
#
# COMPACT_ATOMS: atom_id res chain seq x y z
N MET A 1 -7.98 14.72 -46.10
CA MET A 1 -7.44 13.58 -45.33
C MET A 1 -6.25 14.11 -44.53
N VAL A 2 -6.40 14.27 -43.21
CA VAL A 2 -5.34 14.85 -42.36
C VAL A 2 -4.41 13.73 -41.88
N PRO A 3 -3.08 13.90 -41.94
CA PRO A 3 -2.13 12.80 -41.79
C PRO A 3 -1.96 12.40 -40.31
N ALA A 4 -1.64 11.12 -40.11
CA ALA A 4 -1.36 10.48 -38.83
C ALA A 4 -0.01 10.93 -38.21
N ALA A 5 0.21 12.23 -38.04
CA ALA A 5 1.39 12.80 -37.41
C ALA A 5 1.07 13.25 -35.97
N GLN A 6 0.86 12.30 -35.04
CA GLN A 6 0.80 12.55 -33.58
C GLN A 6 0.81 11.23 -32.76
N PHE A 7 1.72 10.31 -33.07
CA PHE A 7 1.88 9.05 -32.33
C PHE A 7 2.57 9.20 -30.96
N GLY A 8 2.15 10.21 -30.19
CA GLY A 8 2.40 10.35 -28.75
C GLY A 8 1.13 10.52 -27.91
N SER A 9 -0.03 10.75 -28.54
CA SER A 9 -1.24 11.18 -27.82
C SER A 9 -2.17 10.02 -27.43
N LYS A 10 -2.57 9.14 -28.37
CA LYS A 10 -3.57 8.08 -28.09
C LYS A 10 -3.08 7.06 -27.06
N ALA A 11 -1.80 6.68 -27.13
CA ALA A 11 -1.22 5.74 -26.18
C ALA A 11 -1.18 6.32 -24.76
N GLN A 12 -0.87 7.61 -24.62
CA GLN A 12 -0.85 8.31 -23.34
C GLN A 12 -2.26 8.45 -22.77
N VAL A 13 -3.24 8.84 -23.59
CA VAL A 13 -4.66 8.91 -23.20
C VAL A 13 -5.17 7.55 -22.68
N LEU A 14 -4.83 6.45 -23.37
CA LEU A 14 -5.20 5.11 -22.92
C LEU A 14 -4.48 4.68 -21.65
N LYS A 15 -3.22 5.10 -21.46
CA LYS A 15 -2.44 4.87 -20.24
C LYS A 15 -3.08 5.61 -19.06
N ASP A 16 -3.45 6.87 -19.24
CA ASP A 16 -4.08 7.70 -18.22
C ASP A 16 -5.47 7.17 -17.86
N LEU A 17 -6.28 6.79 -18.85
CA LEU A 17 -7.55 6.11 -18.63
C LEU A 17 -7.38 4.81 -17.83
N ARG A 18 -6.40 3.98 -18.20
CA ARG A 18 -6.13 2.71 -17.50
C ARG A 18 -5.74 2.96 -16.04
N ASN A 19 -4.89 3.96 -15.80
CA ASN A 19 -4.46 4.34 -14.46
C ASN A 19 -5.64 4.86 -13.63
N LEU A 20 -6.45 5.75 -14.19
CA LEU A 20 -7.68 6.26 -13.56
C LEU A 20 -8.61 5.12 -13.15
N LEU A 21 -8.91 4.20 -14.07
CA LEU A 21 -9.78 3.05 -13.80
C LEU A 21 -9.19 2.10 -12.74
N ARG A 22 -7.86 1.98 -12.67
CA ARG A 22 -7.18 1.16 -11.66
C ARG A 22 -7.29 1.79 -10.28
N VAL A 23 -7.02 3.09 -10.16
CA VAL A 23 -7.06 3.81 -8.89
C VAL A 23 -8.49 3.92 -8.37
N THR A 24 -9.46 4.25 -9.23
CA THR A 24 -10.88 4.30 -8.82
C THR A 24 -11.39 2.94 -8.37
N ARG A 25 -10.97 1.85 -9.04
CA ARG A 25 -11.31 0.49 -8.63
C ARG A 25 -10.72 0.12 -7.27
N LYS A 26 -9.44 0.43 -7.01
CA LYS A 26 -8.82 0.20 -5.70
C LYS A 26 -9.59 0.90 -4.57
N ARG A 27 -10.17 2.06 -4.86
CA ARG A 27 -10.95 2.85 -3.87
C ARG A 27 -12.39 2.39 -3.72
N SER A 28 -12.97 1.75 -4.73
CA SER A 28 -14.34 1.25 -4.67
C SER A 28 -14.40 -0.13 -4.00
N SER A 29 -15.45 -0.38 -3.22
CA SER A 29 -15.75 -1.71 -2.65
C SER A 29 -16.18 -2.74 -3.70
N HIS A 30 -16.39 -2.31 -4.95
CA HIS A 30 -16.90 -3.14 -6.03
C HIS A 30 -15.78 -3.87 -6.78
N LYS A 31 -15.89 -5.20 -6.89
CA LYS A 31 -14.90 -6.04 -7.59
C LYS A 31 -14.93 -5.87 -9.12
N SER A 32 -16.07 -5.49 -9.71
CA SER A 32 -16.26 -5.40 -11.16
C SER A 32 -16.27 -3.96 -11.65
N LEU A 33 -15.67 -3.70 -12.82
CA LEU A 33 -15.75 -2.41 -13.51
C LEU A 33 -17.18 -2.06 -13.91
N LYS A 34 -18.04 -3.07 -14.16
CA LYS A 34 -19.44 -2.86 -14.54
C LYS A 34 -20.30 -2.40 -13.36
N THR A 35 -19.89 -2.66 -12.12
CA THR A 35 -20.68 -2.26 -10.93
C THR A 35 -20.13 -1.01 -10.26
N CYS A 36 -18.91 -0.59 -10.59
CA CYS A 36 -18.32 0.64 -10.08
C CYS A 36 -18.88 1.86 -10.83
N GLN A 37 -19.74 2.63 -10.16
CA GLN A 37 -20.36 3.84 -10.72
C GLN A 37 -19.33 4.86 -11.22
N TRP A 38 -18.24 5.06 -10.46
CA TRP A 38 -17.15 5.96 -10.85
C TRP A 38 -16.44 5.52 -12.13
N SER A 39 -16.16 4.23 -12.28
CA SER A 39 -15.55 3.70 -13.50
C SER A 39 -16.47 3.83 -14.71
N GLN A 40 -17.78 3.61 -14.53
CA GLN A 40 -18.75 3.83 -15.59
C GLN A 40 -18.84 5.31 -16.01
N TYR A 41 -18.84 6.22 -15.04
CA TYR A 41 -18.84 7.66 -15.30
C TYR A 41 -17.59 8.12 -16.06
N ILE A 42 -16.40 7.66 -15.66
CA ILE A 42 -15.15 7.98 -16.38
C ILE A 42 -15.23 7.44 -17.82
N LEU A 43 -15.72 6.21 -18.00
CA LEU A 43 -15.87 5.62 -19.32
C LEU A 43 -16.90 6.36 -20.19
N SER A 44 -18.00 6.85 -19.62
CA SER A 44 -19.00 7.62 -20.40
C SER A 44 -18.43 8.95 -20.86
N GLN A 45 -17.68 9.66 -20.01
CA GLN A 45 -16.99 10.90 -20.36
C GLN A 45 -15.97 10.68 -21.49
N TYR A 46 -15.16 9.63 -21.39
CA TYR A 46 -14.18 9.29 -22.42
C TYR A 46 -14.82 8.89 -23.75
N ARG A 47 -15.97 8.18 -23.71
CA ARG A 47 -16.72 7.81 -24.92
C ARG A 47 -17.37 9.02 -25.58
N GLY A 48 -18.01 9.89 -24.80
CA GLY A 48 -18.62 11.12 -25.31
C GLY A 48 -17.59 12.08 -25.92
N SER A 49 -16.37 12.10 -25.39
CA SER A 49 -15.30 12.98 -25.88
C SER A 49 -14.55 12.42 -27.11
N GLN A 50 -14.91 11.25 -27.65
CA GLN A 50 -14.20 10.65 -28.81
C GLN A 50 -14.53 11.34 -30.13
N GLU A 51 -15.71 11.94 -30.22
CA GLU A 51 -16.22 12.57 -31.44
C GLU A 51 -15.77 14.03 -31.58
N GLU A 52 -15.13 14.58 -30.54
CA GLU A 52 -14.64 15.96 -30.52
C GLU A 52 -13.47 16.14 -31.49
N ALA A 53 -13.67 17.01 -32.49
CA ALA A 53 -12.67 17.32 -33.52
C ALA A 53 -11.81 18.55 -33.18
N ASP A 54 -12.21 19.36 -32.21
CA ASP A 54 -11.50 20.57 -31.82
C ASP A 54 -10.25 20.25 -30.98
N SER A 55 -9.08 20.58 -31.52
CA SER A 55 -7.79 20.32 -30.86
C SER A 55 -7.64 21.04 -29.51
N GLN A 56 -8.27 22.20 -29.32
CA GLN A 56 -8.15 22.93 -28.04
C GLN A 56 -8.93 22.21 -26.94
N LYS A 57 -10.17 21.81 -27.24
CA LYS A 57 -11.01 21.04 -26.31
C LYS A 57 -10.39 19.68 -25.99
N VAL A 58 -9.85 18.98 -26.99
CA VAL A 58 -9.17 17.70 -26.80
C VAL A 58 -7.98 17.84 -25.84
N ASN A 59 -7.18 18.90 -25.97
CA ASN A 59 -6.09 19.16 -25.05
C ASN A 59 -6.58 19.53 -23.64
N ALA A 60 -7.67 20.31 -23.53
CA ALA A 60 -8.28 20.62 -22.25
C ALA A 60 -8.77 19.35 -21.51
N TYR A 61 -9.44 18.43 -22.22
CA TYR A 61 -9.89 17.15 -21.64
C TYR A 61 -8.71 16.28 -21.19
N ARG A 62 -7.61 16.26 -21.95
CA ARG A 62 -6.38 15.55 -21.55
C ARG A 62 -5.80 16.13 -20.28
N GLN A 63 -5.71 17.47 -20.19
CA GLN A 63 -5.20 18.14 -19.00
C GLN A 63 -6.09 17.84 -17.79
N GLN A 64 -7.40 17.94 -17.94
CA GLN A 64 -8.36 17.58 -16.88
C GLN A 64 -8.19 16.14 -16.40
N ALA A 65 -8.02 15.18 -17.33
CA ALA A 65 -7.80 13.79 -16.98
C ALA A 65 -6.47 13.57 -16.23
N PHE A 66 -5.41 14.27 -16.64
CA PHE A 66 -4.11 14.23 -15.98
C PHE A 66 -4.16 14.84 -14.58
N ASP A 67 -4.82 15.99 -14.42
CA ASP A 67 -4.97 16.66 -13.14
C ASP A 67 -5.77 15.78 -12.16
N LEU A 68 -6.86 15.17 -12.63
CA LEU A 68 -7.64 14.19 -11.85
C LEU A 68 -6.79 12.98 -11.44
N LEU A 69 -5.98 12.44 -12.35
CA LEU A 69 -5.09 11.32 -12.05
C LEU A 69 -4.05 11.71 -10.99
N THR A 70 -3.45 12.90 -11.12
CA THR A 70 -2.47 13.43 -10.19
C THR A 70 -3.07 13.62 -8.80
N MET A 71 -4.26 14.21 -8.71
CA MET A 71 -4.99 14.36 -7.45
C MET A 71 -5.29 13.00 -6.80
N LEU A 72 -5.76 12.02 -7.58
CA LEU A 72 -6.06 10.69 -7.08
C LEU A 72 -4.83 9.95 -6.55
N ASN A 73 -3.71 10.05 -7.27
CA ASN A 73 -2.44 9.48 -6.82
C ASN A 73 -1.93 10.18 -5.56
N GLY A 74 -2.06 11.51 -5.46
CA GLY A 74 -1.69 12.26 -4.25
C GLY A 74 -2.49 11.80 -3.02
N ILE A 75 -3.77 11.51 -3.17
CA ILE A 75 -4.60 10.94 -2.09
C ILE A 75 -4.15 9.51 -1.72
N GLU A 76 -3.81 8.67 -2.70
CA GLU A 76 -3.29 7.31 -2.44
C GLU A 76 -1.96 7.38 -1.68
N GLU A 77 -1.07 8.28 -2.07
CA GLU A 77 0.21 8.49 -1.40
C GLU A 77 0.03 9.04 0.02
N GLN A 78 -0.87 10.02 0.23
CA GLN A 78 -1.18 10.49 1.58
C GLN A 78 -1.71 9.37 2.48
N LYS A 79 -2.55 8.47 1.95
CA LYS A 79 -2.99 7.30 2.70
C LYS A 79 -1.84 6.35 3.01
N HIS A 80 -0.93 6.16 2.06
CA HIS A 80 0.25 5.32 2.26
C HIS A 80 1.18 5.90 3.32
N LEU A 81 1.49 7.20 3.24
CA LEU A 81 2.29 7.92 4.22
C LEU A 81 1.61 7.92 5.59
N TRP A 82 0.29 8.15 5.65
CA TRP A 82 -0.45 8.06 6.90
C TRP A 82 -0.42 6.64 7.48
N PHE A 83 -0.51 5.60 6.65
CA PHE A 83 -0.33 4.22 7.09
C PHE A 83 1.07 3.94 7.65
N LEU A 84 2.11 4.51 7.03
CA LEU A 84 3.48 4.41 7.55
C LEU A 84 3.66 5.20 8.85
N ASP A 85 3.06 6.38 8.95
CA ASP A 85 3.19 7.33 10.05
C ASP A 85 2.37 6.92 11.28
N THR A 86 1.17 6.38 11.07
CA THR A 86 0.37 5.68 12.11
C THR A 86 1.04 4.39 12.60
N GLY A 87 2.15 4.00 11.98
CA GLY A 87 3.09 3.01 12.48
C GLY A 87 2.61 1.58 12.27
N ALA A 88 3.56 0.71 11.91
CA ALA A 88 3.45 -0.74 12.07
C ALA A 88 3.01 -1.17 13.50
N GLU A 89 3.03 -0.25 14.48
CA GLU A 89 2.59 -0.46 15.85
C GLU A 89 1.08 -0.71 15.99
N ASN A 90 0.24 -0.20 15.07
CA ASN A 90 -1.20 -0.49 15.06
C ASN A 90 -1.56 -1.81 14.35
N GLN A 91 -0.60 -2.45 13.67
CA GLN A 91 -0.78 -3.77 13.08
C GLN A 91 -0.21 -4.90 13.94
N LEU A 92 0.54 -4.56 14.98
CA LEU A 92 0.93 -5.54 15.98
C LEU A 92 -0.33 -5.97 16.72
N THR A 93 -0.61 -7.26 16.69
CA THR A 93 -1.60 -7.85 17.58
C THR A 93 -1.25 -7.49 19.03
N SER A 94 -2.24 -7.40 19.92
CA SER A 94 -1.99 -7.05 21.33
C SER A 94 -0.89 -7.91 21.96
N GLN A 95 -0.73 -9.15 21.51
CA GLN A 95 0.31 -10.08 21.95
C GLN A 95 1.71 -9.71 21.44
N GLU A 96 1.84 -9.25 20.19
CA GLU A 96 3.11 -8.77 19.63
C GLU A 96 3.55 -7.44 20.26
N ILE A 97 2.60 -6.57 20.61
CA ILE A 97 2.89 -5.34 21.38
C ILE A 97 3.48 -5.71 22.74
N VAL A 98 2.86 -6.68 23.44
CA VAL A 98 3.35 -7.17 24.74
C VAL A 98 4.74 -7.81 24.60
N ASN A 99 4.95 -8.67 23.59
CA ASN A 99 6.24 -9.31 23.33
C ASN A 99 7.34 -8.29 23.00
N ARG A 100 7.04 -7.31 22.14
CA ARG A 100 8.00 -6.26 21.76
C ARG A 100 8.34 -5.36 22.95
N SER A 101 7.35 -5.03 23.76
CA SER A 101 7.53 -4.23 24.97
C SER A 101 8.36 -4.98 26.01
N ALA A 102 8.07 -6.27 26.23
CA ALA A 102 8.85 -7.14 27.11
C ALA A 102 10.31 -7.25 26.63
N HIS A 103 10.53 -7.48 25.33
CA HIS A 103 11.88 -7.51 24.76
C HIS A 103 12.65 -6.20 24.94
N ARG A 104 12.00 -5.03 24.80
CA ARG A 104 12.63 -3.72 25.04
C ARG A 104 13.14 -3.57 26.47
N VAL A 105 12.48 -4.20 27.45
CA VAL A 105 12.88 -4.17 28.86
C VAL A 105 13.64 -5.44 29.30
N GLY A 106 14.02 -6.31 28.35
CA GLY A 106 14.77 -7.54 28.64
C GLY A 106 13.97 -8.67 29.30
N LEU A 107 12.64 -8.60 29.25
CA LEU A 107 11.73 -9.63 29.77
C LEU A 107 11.30 -10.59 28.65
N ILE A 108 11.12 -11.87 28.99
CA ILE A 108 10.64 -12.92 28.09
C ILE A 108 9.18 -13.22 28.45
N VAL A 109 8.28 -13.13 27.47
CA VAL A 109 6.85 -13.44 27.66
C VAL A 109 6.63 -14.95 27.57
N PRO A 110 5.95 -15.60 28.53
CA PRO A 110 5.78 -17.05 28.59
C PRO A 110 5.11 -17.68 27.36
N ASP A 111 4.20 -16.99 26.68
CA ASP A 111 3.50 -17.54 25.50
C ASP A 111 4.42 -17.81 24.30
N ALA A 112 5.55 -17.10 24.20
CA ALA A 112 6.56 -17.37 23.17
C ALA A 112 7.26 -18.73 23.35
N LEU A 113 7.13 -19.37 24.53
CA LEU A 113 7.66 -20.71 24.79
C LEU A 113 6.73 -21.84 24.29
N ASN A 114 5.49 -21.52 23.95
CA ASN A 114 4.46 -22.50 23.57
C ASN A 114 4.27 -22.64 22.05
N ASN A 115 4.78 -21.70 21.24
CA ASN A 115 4.78 -21.83 19.79
C ASN A 115 5.98 -22.68 19.34
N THR A 116 5.69 -23.94 19.00
CA THR A 116 6.65 -24.98 18.64
C THR A 116 7.13 -24.86 17.21
N ASP A 117 7.90 -23.81 16.90
CA ASP A 117 8.86 -23.87 15.79
C ASP A 117 10.17 -24.40 16.36
N HIS A 118 10.34 -25.72 16.25
CA HIS A 118 11.29 -26.54 17.01
C HIS A 118 12.78 -26.14 16.91
N GLU A 119 13.19 -25.39 15.88
CA GLU A 119 14.58 -24.95 15.71
C GLU A 119 14.93 -23.74 16.61
N SER A 120 13.96 -22.85 16.87
CA SER A 120 14.17 -21.65 17.67
C SER A 120 14.28 -21.92 19.18
N ILE A 121 13.64 -22.99 19.66
CA ILE A 121 13.58 -23.35 21.08
C ILE A 121 14.92 -23.88 21.58
N SER A 122 15.67 -24.61 20.73
CA SER A 122 17.01 -25.11 21.04
C SER A 122 17.95 -23.94 21.32
N GLU A 123 18.03 -23.01 20.36
CA GLU A 123 18.91 -21.85 20.47
C GLU A 123 18.50 -20.89 21.59
N ALA A 124 17.19 -20.71 21.82
CA ALA A 124 16.68 -19.87 22.89
C ALA A 124 16.98 -20.46 24.28
N LYS A 125 16.84 -21.78 24.46
CA LYS A 125 17.20 -22.46 25.72
C LYS A 125 18.71 -22.41 25.97
N GLU A 126 19.52 -22.56 24.93
CA GLU A 126 20.98 -22.46 25.00
C GLU A 126 21.40 -21.04 25.41
N LYS A 127 20.85 -20.02 24.73
CA LYS A 127 21.09 -18.61 25.07
C LYS A 127 20.64 -18.29 26.50
N ALA A 128 19.47 -18.75 26.94
CA ALA A 128 18.99 -18.54 28.30
C ALA A 128 19.90 -19.19 29.37
N ARG A 129 20.44 -20.38 29.11
CA ARG A 129 21.45 -21.00 29.99
C ARG A 129 22.73 -20.18 30.10
N ILE A 130 23.22 -19.66 28.97
CA ILE A 130 24.41 -18.81 28.93
C ILE A 130 24.20 -17.49 29.70
N TYR A 131 23.01 -16.90 29.62
CA TYR A 131 22.70 -15.69 30.39
C TYR A 131 22.56 -15.96 31.89
N ALA A 132 21.93 -17.08 32.29
CA ALA A 132 21.82 -17.46 33.69
C ALA A 132 23.18 -17.79 34.32
N SER A 133 24.09 -18.44 33.58
CA SER A 133 25.45 -18.72 34.06
C SER A 133 26.28 -17.45 34.18
N LYS A 134 26.17 -16.50 33.24
CA LYS A 134 26.81 -15.17 33.34
C LYS A 134 26.34 -14.38 34.56
N LYS A 135 25.03 -14.38 34.84
CA LYS A 135 24.45 -13.68 36.01
C LYS A 135 24.98 -14.22 37.34
N ASN A 136 25.14 -15.54 37.44
CA ASN A 136 25.67 -16.19 38.63
C ASN A 136 27.18 -15.94 38.81
N GLN A 137 27.94 -15.75 37.72
CA GLN A 137 29.35 -15.38 37.78
C GLN A 137 29.56 -13.93 38.25
N THR A 138 28.69 -13.01 37.84
CA THR A 138 28.73 -11.60 38.31
C THR A 138 28.25 -11.39 39.74
N SER A 139 27.58 -12.38 40.36
CA SER A 139 27.09 -12.30 41.74
C SER A 139 28.04 -12.92 42.77
N ASN A 140 29.10 -13.62 42.32
CA ASN A 140 30.08 -14.30 43.16
C ASN A 140 31.46 -13.61 43.15
N HIS A 141 31.52 -12.37 42.68
CA HIS A 141 32.70 -11.49 42.75
C HIS A 141 32.32 -10.19 43.46
#